data_AF-A0A974S605-F1
#
_entry.id   AF-A0A974S605-F1
#
_cell.length_a   1.000
_cell.length_b   1.000
_cell.length_c   1.000
_cell.angle_alpha   90.00
_cell.angle_beta   90.00
_cell.angle_gamma   90.00
#
_symmetry.space_group_name_H-M   'P 1'
#
loop_
_entity.id
_entity.type
_entity.pdbx_description
1 polymer ?
#
loop_
_entity_poly.entity_id
_entity_poly.type
_entity_poly.pdbx_seq_one_letter_code
_entity_poly.pdbx_strand_id
1 'polypeptide(L)'
;MVHVIDRSARADVRNPILSLPAIAALRDLEPAAQEALRLVLLDLQLDARQRAEKSWRTHKPPLAAYWSAVGVYAGHIARCLNRPRPRTRPQTRRCDPSC
;
A
#
# COMPACT_ATOMS: atom_id res chain seq x y z
N MET A 1 -22.63 21.73 -10.45
CA MET A 1 -22.43 20.36 -10.95
C MET A 1 -21.50 19.66 -9.98
N VAL A 2 -22.04 18.83 -9.08
CA VAL A 2 -21.22 18.07 -8.14
C VAL A 2 -20.42 17.07 -8.97
N HIS A 3 -19.09 17.20 -9.00
CA HIS A 3 -18.24 16.14 -9.52
C HIS A 3 -18.42 14.94 -8.59
N VAL A 4 -19.37 14.07 -8.92
CA VAL A 4 -19.44 12.73 -8.36
C VAL A 4 -18.18 12.04 -8.84
N ILE A 5 -17.16 11.99 -7.99
CA ILE A 5 -16.01 11.12 -8.24
C ILE A 5 -16.59 9.72 -8.38
N ASP A 6 -16.46 9.14 -9.57
CA ASP A 6 -16.88 7.77 -9.86
C ASP A 6 -16.35 6.87 -8.73
N ARG A 7 -17.24 6.07 -8.14
CA ARG A 7 -16.92 5.15 -7.05
C ARG A 7 -15.66 4.34 -7.36
N SER A 8 -15.50 3.94 -8.62
CA SER A 8 -14.37 3.14 -9.11
C SER A 8 -13.03 3.89 -9.11
N ALA A 9 -13.05 5.22 -9.02
CA ALA A 9 -11.87 6.08 -8.98
C ALA A 9 -11.33 6.31 -7.56
N ARG A 10 -12.11 6.01 -6.51
CA ARG A 10 -11.67 6.21 -5.13
C ARG A 10 -10.56 5.23 -4.75
N ALA A 11 -9.53 5.73 -4.05
CA ALA A 11 -8.35 4.95 -3.71
C ALA A 11 -8.66 3.76 -2.77
N ASP A 12 -9.61 3.93 -1.85
CA ASP A 12 -10.11 2.88 -0.94
C ASP A 12 -10.90 1.80 -1.69
N VAL A 13 -11.65 2.17 -2.72
CA VAL A 13 -12.36 1.21 -3.57
C VAL A 13 -11.37 0.40 -4.42
N ARG A 14 -10.29 1.05 -4.90
CA ARG A 14 -9.22 0.37 -5.66
C ARG A 14 -8.27 -0.43 -4.77
N ASN A 15 -8.11 -0.02 -3.52
CA ASN A 15 -7.23 -0.64 -2.54
C ASN A 15 -7.94 -0.80 -1.19
N PRO A 16 -8.63 -1.94 -0.96
CA PRO A 16 -9.36 -2.19 0.28
C PRO A 16 -8.47 -2.24 1.53
N ILE A 17 -7.14 -2.31 1.38
CA ILE A 17 -6.23 -2.24 2.53
C ILE A 17 -6.28 -0.87 3.20
N LEU A 18 -6.63 0.19 2.47
CA LEU A 18 -6.71 1.54 3.02
C LEU A 18 -7.81 1.73 4.06
N SER A 19 -8.84 0.88 4.06
CA SER A 19 -9.90 0.91 5.07
C SER A 19 -9.57 0.12 6.34
N LEU A 20 -8.46 -0.64 6.35
CA LEU A 20 -8.07 -1.39 7.54
C LEU A 20 -7.39 -0.46 8.54
N PRO A 21 -7.86 -0.35 9.80
CA PRO A 21 -7.26 0.56 10.78
C PRO A 21 -5.79 0.23 11.08
N ALA A 22 -5.42 -1.05 11.02
CA ALA A 22 -4.06 -1.52 11.23
C ALA A 22 -3.03 -0.97 10.22
N ILE A 23 -3.47 -0.44 9.05
CA ILE A 23 -2.55 0.17 8.08
C ILE A 23 -1.89 1.44 8.62
N ALA A 24 -2.49 2.09 9.62
CA ALA A 24 -1.90 3.26 10.28
C ALA A 24 -0.58 2.90 10.97
N ALA A 25 -0.52 1.75 11.65
CA ALA A 25 0.69 1.28 12.32
C ALA A 25 1.86 1.07 11.33
N LEU A 26 1.58 0.51 10.14
CA LEU A 26 2.61 0.34 9.12
C LEU A 26 3.08 1.68 8.51
N ARG A 27 2.21 2.68 8.47
CA ARG A 27 2.54 4.03 7.98
C ARG A 27 3.30 4.88 8.99
N ASP A 28 3.24 4.51 10.27
CA ASP A 28 3.96 5.19 11.35
C ASP A 28 5.38 4.65 11.55
N LEU A 29 5.73 3.51 10.92
CA LEU A 29 7.10 2.98 10.91
C LEU A 29 8.11 4.01 10.37
N GLU A 30 9.37 3.86 10.73
CA GLU A 30 10.44 4.66 10.14
C GLU A 30 10.53 4.47 8.61
N PRO A 31 10.94 5.49 7.84
CA PRO A 31 10.97 5.40 6.37
C PRO A 31 11.79 4.22 5.85
N ALA A 32 12.92 3.89 6.50
CA ALA A 32 13.75 2.76 6.14
C ALA A 32 13.03 1.42 6.34
N ALA A 33 12.28 1.27 7.44
CA ALA A 33 11.49 0.08 7.72
C ALA A 33 10.30 -0.06 6.75
N GLN A 34 9.65 1.05 6.41
CA GLN A 34 8.60 1.08 5.38
C GLN A 34 9.15 0.62 4.02
N GLU A 35 10.32 1.12 3.63
CA GLU A 35 10.94 0.74 2.35
C GLU A 35 11.38 -0.72 2.34
N ALA A 36 12.02 -1.21 3.41
CA ALA A 36 12.41 -2.62 3.53
C ALA A 36 11.19 -3.55 3.40
N LEU A 37 10.10 -3.24 4.12
CA LEU A 37 8.85 -4.00 4.02
C LEU A 37 8.24 -3.90 2.61
N ARG A 38 8.27 -2.71 2.00
CA ARG A 38 7.75 -2.48 0.65
C ARG A 38 8.49 -3.35 -0.37
N LEU A 39 9.81 -3.44 -0.28
CA LEU A 39 10.63 -4.26 -1.19
C LEU A 39 10.26 -5.73 -1.09
N VAL A 40 10.14 -6.28 0.14
CA VAL A 40 9.72 -7.67 0.36
C VAL A 40 8.31 -7.92 -0.20
N LEU A 41 7.37 -6.99 -0.02
CA LEU A 41 6.01 -7.12 -0.54
C LEU A 41 5.95 -7.09 -2.07
N LEU A 42 6.82 -6.31 -2.71
CA LEU A 42 6.94 -6.29 -4.17
C LEU A 42 7.55 -7.58 -4.70
N ASP A 43 8.57 -8.11 -4.03
CA ASP A 43 9.17 -9.40 -4.39
C ASP A 43 8.15 -10.53 -4.23
N LEU A 44 7.41 -10.55 -3.12
CA LEU A 44 6.30 -11.49 -2.90
C LEU A 44 5.21 -11.37 -3.98
N GLN A 45 4.89 -10.15 -4.43
CA GLN A 45 3.95 -9.96 -5.54
C GLN A 45 4.46 -10.60 -6.83
N LEU A 46 5.75 -10.47 -7.14
CA LEU A 46 6.36 -11.05 -8.34
C LEU A 46 6.37 -12.58 -8.28
N ASP A 47 6.84 -13.16 -7.17
CA ASP A 47 6.85 -14.60 -6.94
C ASP A 47 5.42 -15.18 -7.01
N ALA A 48 4.46 -14.55 -6.34
CA ALA A 48 3.07 -14.98 -6.37
C ALA A 48 2.47 -14.95 -7.80
N ARG A 49 2.81 -13.95 -8.61
CA ARG A 49 2.39 -13.90 -10.02
C ARG A 49 2.96 -15.08 -10.83
N GLN A 50 4.23 -15.39 -10.66
CA GLN A 50 4.86 -16.53 -11.34
C GLN A 50 4.24 -17.86 -10.92
N ARG A 51 3.92 -18.02 -9.64
CA ARG A 51 3.25 -19.22 -9.11
C ARG A 51 1.80 -19.34 -9.57
N ALA A 52 1.08 -18.24 -9.67
CA ALA A 52 -0.27 -18.21 -10.23
C ALA A 52 -0.25 -18.66 -11.69
N GLU A 53 0.64 -18.08 -12.51
CA GLU A 53 0.81 -18.45 -13.91
C GLU A 53 1.17 -19.93 -14.08
N LYS A 54 2.12 -20.44 -13.29
CA LYS A 54 2.46 -21.87 -13.28
C LYS A 54 1.26 -22.73 -12.90
N SER A 55 0.45 -22.30 -11.93
CA SER A 55 -0.73 -23.03 -11.47
C SER A 55 -1.82 -23.05 -12.55
N TRP A 56 -2.02 -21.96 -13.29
CA TRP A 56 -2.89 -21.94 -14.48
C TRP A 56 -2.41 -22.93 -15.54
N ARG A 57 -1.13 -22.85 -15.92
CA ARG A 57 -0.52 -23.74 -16.93
C ARG A 57 -0.55 -25.22 -16.55
N THR A 58 -0.58 -25.54 -15.26
CA THR A 58 -0.64 -26.92 -14.76
C THR A 58 -2.04 -27.36 -14.33
N HIS A 59 -3.09 -26.63 -14.73
CA HIS A 59 -4.49 -26.95 -14.47
C HIS A 59 -4.82 -27.07 -12.97
N LYS A 60 -4.29 -26.16 -12.15
CA LYS A 60 -4.57 -26.05 -10.70
C LYS A 60 -5.32 -24.75 -10.35
N PRO A 61 -6.61 -24.62 -10.73
CA PRO A 61 -7.35 -23.37 -10.62
C PRO A 61 -7.43 -22.78 -9.20
N PRO A 62 -7.74 -23.56 -8.13
CA PRO A 62 -7.79 -23.00 -6.78
C PRO A 62 -6.44 -22.44 -6.33
N LEU A 63 -5.35 -23.14 -6.65
CA LEU A 63 -4.01 -22.69 -6.29
C LEU A 63 -3.61 -21.44 -7.09
N ALA A 64 -4.02 -21.34 -8.35
CA ALA A 64 -3.79 -20.17 -9.17
C ALA A 64 -4.54 -18.93 -8.64
N ALA A 65 -5.80 -19.11 -8.23
CA ALA A 65 -6.59 -18.06 -7.58
C ALA A 65 -5.99 -17.61 -6.24
N TYR A 66 -5.53 -18.57 -5.42
CA TYR A 66 -4.83 -18.28 -4.17
C TYR A 66 -3.59 -17.39 -4.40
N TRP A 67 -2.69 -17.81 -5.29
CA TRP A 67 -1.48 -17.03 -5.59
C TRP A 67 -1.80 -15.68 -6.23
N SER A 68 -2.85 -15.59 -7.06
CA SER A 68 -3.32 -14.32 -7.60
C SER A 68 -3.77 -13.38 -6.49
N ALA A 69 -4.54 -13.87 -5.51
CA ALA A 69 -4.97 -13.09 -4.36
C ALA A 69 -3.78 -12.62 -3.52
N VAL A 70 -2.82 -13.51 -3.22
CA VAL A 70 -1.57 -13.15 -2.51
C VAL A 70 -0.86 -12.00 -3.23
N GLY A 71 -0.66 -12.10 -4.54
CA GLY A 71 0.02 -11.07 -5.32
C GLY A 71 -0.72 -9.73 -5.36
N VAL A 72 -2.06 -9.75 -5.40
CA VAL A 72 -2.89 -8.53 -5.34
C VAL A 72 -2.76 -7.86 -3.97
N TYR A 73 -2.94 -8.62 -2.88
CA TYR A 73 -2.90 -8.08 -1.52
C TYR A 73 -1.49 -7.57 -1.15
N ALA A 74 -0.43 -8.29 -1.53
CA ALA A 74 0.94 -7.83 -1.32
C ALA A 74 1.20 -6.46 -1.99
N GLY A 75 0.79 -6.32 -3.26
CA GLY A 75 0.90 -5.04 -3.98
C GLY A 75 0.03 -3.93 -3.40
N HIS A 76 -1.14 -4.29 -2.86
CA HIS A 76 -2.03 -3.34 -2.19
C HIS A 76 -1.41 -2.79 -0.90
N ILE A 77 -0.79 -3.64 -0.09
CA ILE A 77 -0.07 -3.22 1.11
C ILE A 77 1.15 -2.37 0.72
N ALA A 78 1.95 -2.80 -0.26
CA ALA A 78 3.14 -2.07 -0.72
C ALA A 78 2.81 -0.62 -1.16
N ARG A 79 1.69 -0.42 -1.87
CA ARG A 79 1.22 0.91 -2.28
C ARG A 79 0.81 1.80 -1.11
N CYS A 80 0.48 1.23 0.05
CA CYS A 80 0.12 2.01 1.24
C CYS A 80 1.33 2.64 1.93
N LEU A 81 2.53 2.09 1.73
CA LEU A 81 3.79 2.48 2.38
C LEU A 81 4.54 3.61 1.64
N ASN A 82 4.22 3.87 0.37
CA ASN A 82 4.89 4.90 -0.44
C ASN A 82 4.21 6.29 -0.36
N ARG A 83 3.48 6.59 0.73
CA ARG A 83 2.89 7.92 0.87
C ARG A 83 3.90 8.82 1.58
N PRO A 84 4.42 9.88 0.95
CA PRO A 84 5.30 10.81 1.65
C PRO A 84 4.56 11.34 2.88
N ARG A 85 5.16 11.18 4.06
CA ARG A 85 4.68 11.85 5.28
C ARG A 85 4.55 13.34 4.93
N PRO A 86 3.40 13.99 5.16
CA PRO A 86 3.34 15.44 4.99
C PRO A 86 4.46 16.00 5.84
N ARG A 87 5.40 16.72 5.20
CA ARG A 87 6.53 17.33 5.89
C ARG A 87 5.93 18.16 7.01
N THR A 88 6.14 17.76 8.26
CA THR A 88 5.78 18.60 9.40
C THR A 88 6.56 19.88 9.20
N ARG A 89 5.87 20.95 8.79
CA ARG A 89 6.50 22.27 8.60
C ARG A 89 7.15 22.60 9.94
N PRO A 90 8.46 22.83 10.03
CA PRO A 90 9.08 23.19 11.29
C PRO A 90 8.32 24.41 11.82
N GLN A 91 7.68 24.24 12.98
CA GLN A 91 7.04 25.34 13.69
C GLN A 91 8.15 26.35 13.92
N THR A 92 8.13 27.42 13.13
CA THR A 92 8.99 28.56 13.32
C THR A 92 8.65 29.02 14.73
N ARG A 93 9.56 28.80 15.68
CA ARG A 93 9.45 29.40 17.01
C ARG A 93 9.31 30.89 16.72
N ARG A 94 8.12 31.46 17.01
CA ARG A 94 8.00 32.91 17.11
C ARG A 94 8.99 33.27 18.21
N CYS A 95 10.09 33.92 17.85
CA CYS A 95 10.86 34.66 18.82
C CYS A 95 9.91 35.77 19.30
N ASP A 96 9.51 35.72 20.56
CA ASP A 96 8.87 36.85 21.22
C ASP A 96 9.88 38.01 21.20
N PRO A 97 9.53 39.16 20.61
CA PRO A 97 10.32 40.37 20.75
C PRO A 97 9.84 41.08 22.01
N SER A 98 10.34 40.66 23.17
CA SER A 98 10.24 41.48 24.39
C SER A 98 11.56 42.23 24.56
N CYS A 99 11.59 43.44 23.98
CA CYS A 99 12.32 44.60 24.51
C CYS A 99 11.63 45.09 25.79
#